data_AF-A0AAV4JRK4-F1
#
_entry.id   AF-A0AAV4JRK4-F1
#
_cell.length_a   1.000
_cell.length_b   1.000
_cell.length_c   1.000
_cell.angle_alpha   90.00
_cell.angle_beta   90.00
_cell.angle_gamma   90.00
#
_symmetry.space_group_name_H-M   'P 1'
#
loop_
_entity.id
_entity.type
_entity.pdbx_description
1 polymer ?
#
loop_
_entity_poly.entity_id
_entity_poly.type
_entity_poly.pdbx_seq_one_letter_code
_entity_poly.pdbx_strand_id
1 'polypeptide(L)'
;MVVGTRYSPANYRKNLQDALDIFHAELPRALVNLALIFDIAPIAQLGKTDIWCSLVHALVCACGQDASMALALRDLTHAYQNATESLIASGRYNTRDDFTVVIQPFFKNTEPPVLVRLGFISTDRLLQSSPIRN
;
A
#
# COMPACT_ATOMS: atom_id res chain seq x y z
N MET A 1 -6.51 19.62 1.52
CA MET A 1 -6.34 19.11 2.90
C MET A 1 -4.85 18.84 3.12
N VAL A 2 -4.21 19.49 4.10
CA VAL A 2 -2.80 19.20 4.44
C VAL A 2 -2.77 17.82 5.09
N VAL A 3 -1.87 16.95 4.63
CA VAL A 3 -1.58 15.68 5.30
C VAL A 3 -1.07 16.03 6.70
N GLY A 4 -1.94 15.91 7.71
CA GLY A 4 -1.58 16.26 9.08
C GLY A 4 -0.39 15.43 9.56
N THR A 5 0.37 15.96 10.53
CA THR A 5 1.59 15.33 11.08
C THR A 5 1.41 13.85 11.44
N ARG A 6 0.21 13.48 11.91
CA ARG A 6 -0.19 12.10 12.24
C ARG A 6 0.05 11.10 11.12
N TYR A 7 -0.24 11.45 9.87
CA TYR A 7 -0.14 10.58 8.69
C TYR A 7 1.08 10.95 7.82
N SER A 8 2.16 11.42 8.43
CA SER A 8 3.40 11.68 7.70
C SER A 8 4.20 10.38 7.48
N PRO A 9 4.98 10.28 6.39
CA PRO A 9 5.89 9.15 6.17
C PRO A 9 6.88 8.90 7.32
N ALA A 10 7.33 9.98 7.97
CA ALA A 10 8.21 9.88 9.14
C ALA A 10 7.53 9.18 10.32
N ASN A 11 6.29 9.55 10.63
CA ASN A 11 5.54 8.94 11.72
C ASN A 11 5.13 7.50 11.39
N TYR A 12 4.76 7.22 10.13
CA TYR A 12 4.51 5.87 9.66
C TYR A 12 5.74 4.97 9.88
N ARG A 13 6.92 5.42 9.44
CA ARG A 13 8.19 4.71 9.67
C ARG A 13 8.44 4.48 11.16
N LYS A 14 8.26 5.51 11.98
CA LYS A 14 8.47 5.43 13.42
C LYS A 14 7.56 4.37 14.07
N ASN A 15 6.27 4.38 13.76
CA ASN A 15 5.32 3.42 14.34
C ASN A 15 5.67 1.97 13.94
N LEU A 16 6.06 1.76 12.69
CA LEU A 16 6.52 0.46 12.20
C LEU A 16 7.79 0.02 12.93
N GLN A 17 8.76 0.92 13.07
CA GLN A 17 9.99 0.67 13.82
C GLN A 17 9.70 0.32 15.28
N ASP A 18 8.87 1.09 15.98
CA ASP A 18 8.54 0.85 17.38
C ASP A 18 7.92 -0.55 17.58
N ALA A 19 7.05 -1.00 16.67
CA ALA A 19 6.48 -2.35 16.71
C ALA A 19 7.52 -3.46 16.44
N LEU A 20 8.36 -3.28 15.42
CA LEU A 20 9.41 -4.25 15.07
C LEU A 20 10.51 -4.33 16.13
N ASP A 21 10.82 -3.21 16.79
CA ASP A 21 11.77 -3.16 17.91
C ASP A 21 11.25 -4.00 19.10
N ILE A 22 9.95 -3.95 19.40
CA ILE A 22 9.32 -4.82 20.41
C ILE A 22 9.40 -6.29 19.97
N PHE A 23 9.05 -6.60 18.72
CA PHE A 23 9.09 -7.99 18.24
C PHE A 23 10.51 -8.57 18.28
N HIS A 24 11.50 -7.78 17.90
CA HIS A 24 12.89 -8.20 17.93
C HIS A 24 13.42 -8.39 19.36
N ALA A 25 12.92 -7.63 20.33
CA ALA A 25 13.28 -7.77 21.74
C ALA A 25 12.61 -9.00 22.39
N GLU A 26 11.31 -9.20 22.13
CA GLU A 26 10.47 -10.10 22.93
C GLU A 26 10.24 -11.47 22.29
N LEU A 27 10.34 -11.60 20.96
CA LEU A 27 10.05 -12.87 20.29
C LEU A 27 11.33 -13.71 20.11
N PRO A 28 11.39 -14.93 20.69
CA PRO A 28 12.61 -15.74 20.66
C PRO A 28 12.82 -16.46 19.32
N ARG A 29 11.79 -16.67 18.48
CA ARG A 29 11.93 -17.31 17.16
C ARG A 29 10.82 -16.83 16.23
N ALA A 30 11.09 -15.87 15.34
CA ALA A 30 10.04 -15.30 14.50
C ALA A 30 10.51 -14.92 13.10
N LEU A 31 9.69 -15.27 12.11
CA LEU A 31 9.73 -14.72 10.77
C LEU A 31 8.59 -13.69 10.66
N VAL A 32 8.95 -12.40 10.65
CA VAL A 32 7.98 -11.34 10.44
C VAL A 32 7.84 -11.08 8.95
N ASN A 33 6.65 -11.35 8.44
CA ASN A 33 6.32 -11.11 7.05
C ASN A 33 5.59 -9.77 6.91
N LEU A 34 6.28 -8.77 6.37
CA LEU A 34 5.79 -7.41 6.28
C LEU A 34 5.24 -7.08 4.89
N ALA A 35 3.91 -6.95 4.80
CA ALA A 35 3.26 -6.50 3.58
C ALA A 35 3.37 -4.98 3.42
N LEU A 36 3.72 -4.53 2.22
CA LEU A 36 3.71 -3.10 1.89
C LEU A 36 2.27 -2.55 1.84
N ILE A 37 2.12 -1.25 2.08
CA ILE A 37 0.84 -0.57 1.89
C ILE A 37 0.50 -0.49 0.40
N PHE A 38 -0.75 -0.80 0.05
CA PHE A 38 -1.28 -0.69 -1.31
C PHE A 38 -1.68 0.74 -1.62
N ASP A 39 -1.75 1.06 -2.91
CA ASP A 39 -2.24 2.36 -3.35
C ASP A 39 -3.77 2.46 -3.27
N ILE A 40 -4.25 3.49 -2.59
CA ILE A 40 -5.66 3.79 -2.39
C ILE A 40 -6.21 4.85 -3.36
N ALA A 41 -5.38 5.46 -4.21
CA ALA A 41 -5.86 6.42 -5.21
C ALA A 41 -7.00 5.88 -6.12
N PRO A 42 -7.06 4.57 -6.47
CA PRO A 42 -8.16 4.04 -7.27
C PRO A 42 -9.52 4.02 -6.57
N ILE A 43 -9.59 4.18 -5.24
CA ILE A 43 -10.84 4.15 -4.47
C ILE A 43 -11.87 5.14 -5.02
N ALA A 44 -11.43 6.33 -5.46
CA ALA A 44 -12.32 7.34 -6.01
C ALA A 44 -13.15 6.83 -7.19
N GLN A 45 -12.67 5.82 -7.92
CA GLN A 45 -13.33 5.23 -9.08
C GLN A 45 -14.22 4.02 -8.73
N LEU A 46 -14.07 3.46 -7.53
CA LEU A 46 -14.81 2.27 -7.09
C LEU A 46 -16.20 2.64 -6.57
N GLY A 47 -17.22 1.91 -7.03
CA GLY A 47 -18.56 1.98 -6.45
C GLY A 47 -19.28 3.34 -6.60
N LYS A 48 -18.83 4.22 -7.51
CA LYS A 48 -19.46 5.55 -7.73
C LYS A 48 -20.97 5.50 -7.99
N THR A 49 -21.45 4.41 -8.59
CA THR A 49 -22.87 4.24 -8.92
C THR A 49 -23.67 3.58 -7.80
N ASP A 50 -23.01 3.12 -6.73
CA ASP A 50 -23.64 2.49 -5.58
C ASP A 50 -23.63 3.45 -4.37
N ILE A 51 -24.83 3.71 -3.85
CA ILE A 51 -25.03 4.67 -2.75
C ILE A 51 -24.39 4.18 -1.45
N TRP A 52 -24.37 2.87 -1.21
CA TRP A 52 -23.79 2.28 0.00
C TRP A 52 -22.27 2.32 -0.07
N CYS A 53 -21.67 2.00 -1.22
CA CYS A 53 -20.24 2.18 -1.43
C CYS A 53 -19.82 3.63 -1.22
N SER A 54 -20.60 4.58 -1.77
CA SER A 54 -20.32 6.00 -1.63
C SER A 54 -20.36 6.45 -0.16
N LEU A 55 -21.35 5.99 0.62
CA LEU A 55 -21.48 6.33 2.03
C LEU A 55 -20.37 5.72 2.89
N VAL A 56 -20.03 4.44 2.68
CA VAL A 56 -18.97 3.75 3.42
C VAL A 56 -17.62 4.42 3.18
N HIS A 57 -17.31 4.73 1.93
CA HIS A 57 -16.05 5.40 1.60
C HIS A 57 -16.01 6.84 2.14
N ALA A 58 -17.12 7.59 2.18
CA ALA A 58 -17.16 8.90 2.83
C ALA A 58 -16.86 8.83 4.34
N LEU A 59 -17.30 7.75 5.01
CA LEU A 59 -17.07 7.55 6.44
C LEU A 59 -15.65 7.07 6.77
N VAL A 60 -15.15 6.08 6.02
CA VAL A 60 -13.90 5.38 6.34
C VAL A 60 -12.69 5.99 5.63
N CYS A 61 -12.88 6.50 4.41
CA CYS A 61 -11.81 6.96 3.54
C CYS A 61 -12.21 8.21 2.75
N ALA A 62 -12.63 9.26 3.48
CA ALA A 62 -13.12 10.50 2.87
C ALA A 62 -12.12 11.09 1.85
N CYS A 63 -10.81 11.04 2.14
CA CYS A 63 -9.78 11.51 1.21
C CYS A 63 -9.64 10.64 -0.04
N GLY A 64 -9.93 9.34 0.06
CA GLY A 64 -9.87 8.39 -1.06
C GLY A 64 -11.02 8.54 -2.05
N GLN A 65 -12.12 9.19 -1.68
CA GLN A 65 -13.21 9.50 -2.60
C GLN A 65 -12.95 10.72 -3.48
N ASP A 66 -12.13 11.64 -2.99
CA ASP A 66 -11.80 12.85 -3.73
C ASP A 66 -10.79 12.53 -4.84
N ALA A 67 -11.28 12.44 -6.07
CA ALA A 67 -10.43 12.16 -7.23
C ALA A 67 -9.31 13.20 -7.42
N SER A 68 -9.46 14.43 -6.90
CA SER A 68 -8.39 15.43 -6.96
C SER A 68 -7.20 15.10 -6.04
N MET A 69 -7.40 14.23 -5.05
CA MET A 69 -6.38 13.78 -4.11
C MET A 69 -5.57 12.58 -4.61
N ALA A 70 -5.94 11.99 -5.76
CA ALA A 70 -5.35 10.75 -6.26
C ALA A 70 -3.81 10.82 -6.38
N LEU A 71 -3.26 11.91 -6.92
CA LEU A 71 -1.81 12.11 -7.03
C LEU A 71 -1.14 12.18 -5.64
N ALA A 72 -1.70 12.98 -4.73
CA ALA A 72 -1.16 13.11 -3.37
C ALA A 72 -1.21 11.78 -2.60
N LEU A 73 -2.25 10.97 -2.80
CA LEU A 73 -2.36 9.64 -2.20
C LEU A 73 -1.33 8.66 -2.79
N ARG A 74 -1.12 8.66 -4.10
CA ARG A 74 -0.09 7.84 -4.77
C ARG A 74 1.31 8.20 -4.27
N ASP A 75 1.61 9.50 -4.16
CA ASP A 75 2.89 10.00 -3.64
C ASP A 75 3.12 9.59 -2.17
N LEU A 76 2.08 9.69 -1.34
CA LEU A 76 2.15 9.19 0.05
C LEU A 76 2.37 7.68 0.12
N THR A 77 1.66 6.90 -0.69
CA THR A 77 1.85 5.45 -0.79
C THR A 77 3.30 5.12 -1.12
N HIS A 78 3.88 5.76 -2.14
CA HIS A 78 5.29 5.56 -2.49
C HIS A 78 6.24 5.97 -1.36
N ALA A 79 5.96 7.08 -0.68
CA ALA A 79 6.77 7.53 0.45
C ALA A 79 6.73 6.53 1.62
N TYR A 80 5.57 5.92 1.91
CA TYR A 80 5.45 4.86 2.91
C TYR A 80 6.16 3.59 2.51
N GLN A 81 6.00 3.15 1.25
CA GLN A 81 6.69 1.97 0.71
C GLN A 81 8.21 2.14 0.82
N ASN A 82 8.75 3.28 0.39
CA ASN A 82 10.18 3.59 0.48
C ASN A 82 10.65 3.65 1.94
N ALA A 83 9.86 4.28 2.82
CA ALA A 83 10.21 4.34 4.24
C ALA A 83 10.28 2.94 4.89
N THR A 84 9.37 2.03 4.54
CA THR A 84 9.40 0.63 4.96
C THR A 84 10.61 -0.10 4.38
N GLU A 85 10.83 -0.01 3.07
CA GLU A 85 11.95 -0.66 2.39
C GLU A 85 13.29 -0.21 2.96
N SER A 86 13.48 1.09 3.15
CA SER A 86 14.68 1.65 3.78
C SER A 86 14.88 1.19 5.22
N LEU A 87 13.80 1.11 6.02
CA LEU A 87 13.87 0.62 7.40
C LEU A 87 14.36 -0.83 7.46
N ILE A 88 13.80 -1.72 6.64
CA ILE A 88 14.19 -3.14 6.64
C ILE A 88 15.58 -3.33 6.01
N ALA A 89 15.86 -2.65 4.90
CA ALA A 89 17.16 -2.71 4.23
C ALA A 89 18.33 -2.17 5.08
N SER A 90 18.04 -1.38 6.12
CA SER A 90 19.07 -0.93 7.07
C SER A 90 19.76 -2.08 7.83
N GLY A 91 19.17 -3.28 7.83
CA GLY A 91 19.71 -4.45 8.52
C GLY A 91 19.49 -4.45 10.04
N ARG A 92 18.77 -3.46 10.58
CA ARG A 92 18.48 -3.31 12.02
C ARG A 92 17.99 -4.59 12.70
N TYR A 93 17.24 -5.43 11.99
CA TYR A 93 16.63 -6.65 12.51
C TYR A 93 17.36 -7.95 12.13
N ASN A 94 18.51 -7.85 11.45
CA ASN A 94 19.35 -9.00 11.07
C ASN A 94 20.53 -9.16 12.04
N THR A 95 20.27 -9.03 13.34
CA THR A 95 21.32 -9.13 14.39
C THR A 95 21.31 -10.46 15.15
N ARG A 96 20.28 -11.29 14.90
CA ARG A 96 20.07 -12.60 15.53
C ARG A 96 19.75 -13.64 14.46
N ASP A 97 20.12 -14.89 14.73
CA ASP A 97 19.89 -16.01 13.79
C ASP A 97 18.46 -16.59 13.87
N ASP A 98 17.70 -16.22 14.90
CA ASP A 98 16.37 -16.74 15.21
C ASP A 98 15.24 -15.74 14.90
N PHE A 99 15.57 -14.55 14.40
CA PHE A 99 14.62 -13.51 14.06
C PHE A 99 14.95 -12.89 12.71
N THR A 100 13.95 -12.73 11.85
CA THR A 100 14.14 -11.99 10.60
C THR A 100 12.85 -11.31 10.15
N VAL A 101 13.00 -10.20 9.43
CA VAL A 101 11.90 -9.44 8.82
C VAL A 101 12.06 -9.47 7.32
N VAL A 102 11.04 -9.95 6.61
CA VAL A 102 11.02 -9.98 5.15
C VAL A 102 9.92 -9.08 4.62
N ILE A 103 10.21 -8.36 3.53
CA ILE A 103 9.18 -7.58 2.83
C ILE A 103 8.49 -8.47 1.82
N GLN A 104 7.16 -8.48 1.85
CA GLN A 104 6.34 -9.00 0.77
C GLN A 104 5.73 -7.85 -0.05
N PRO A 105 6.23 -7.64 -1.27
CA PRO A 105 5.81 -6.51 -2.11
C PRO A 105 4.51 -6.80 -2.88
N PHE A 106 3.64 -7.69 -2.36
CA PHE A 106 2.39 -8.08 -3.03
C PHE A 106 1.53 -6.90 -3.41
N PHE A 107 1.52 -5.86 -2.59
CA PHE A 107 0.68 -4.69 -2.77
C PHE A 107 1.38 -3.50 -3.43
N LYS A 108 2.67 -3.64 -3.79
CA LYS A 108 3.48 -2.52 -4.28
C LYS A 108 2.88 -1.87 -5.54
N ASN A 109 2.47 -2.72 -6.48
CA ASN A 109 1.92 -2.31 -7.79
C ASN A 109 0.52 -2.91 -8.04
N THR A 110 -0.18 -3.30 -6.97
CA THR A 110 -1.48 -3.95 -7.11
C THR A 110 -2.59 -2.92 -7.18
N GLU A 111 -3.44 -3.06 -8.20
CA GLU A 111 -4.65 -2.26 -8.36
C GLU A 111 -5.89 -3.11 -8.06
N PRO A 112 -6.96 -2.53 -7.49
CA PRO A 112 -8.19 -3.25 -7.25
C PRO A 112 -8.76 -3.83 -8.55
N PRO A 113 -9.30 -5.06 -8.54
CA PRO A 113 -9.94 -5.62 -9.72
C PRO A 113 -11.19 -4.78 -10.07
N VAL A 114 -11.33 -4.45 -11.35
CA VAL A 114 -12.53 -3.80 -11.87
C VAL A 114 -13.38 -4.83 -12.62
N LEU A 115 -14.69 -4.79 -12.38
CA LEU A 115 -15.61 -5.58 -13.20
C LEU A 115 -15.64 -5.00 -14.61
N VAL A 116 -14.99 -5.68 -15.55
CA VAL A 116 -15.14 -5.36 -16.97
C VAL A 116 -16.55 -5.80 -17.37
N ARG A 117 -17.47 -4.85 -17.53
CA ARG A 117 -18.73 -5.16 -18.23
C ARG A 117 -18.34 -5.54 -19.66
N LEU A 118 -18.67 -6.77 -20.07
CA LEU A 118 -18.37 -7.41 -21.36
C LEU A 118 -18.96 -6.69 -22.61
N GLY A 119 -19.23 -5.38 -22.55
CA GLY A 119 -19.76 -4.56 -23.64
C GLY A 119 -18.91 -3.36 -24.06
N PHE A 120 -17.74 -3.14 -23.45
CA PHE A 120 -16.81 -2.06 -23.80
C PHE A 120 -15.37 -2.58 -23.90
N ILE A 121 -15.11 -3.48 -24.85
CA ILE A 121 -13.74 -3.78 -25.26
C ILE A 121 -13.33 -2.69 -26.26
N SER A 122 -12.59 -1.68 -25.78
CA SER A 122 -11.65 -1.00 -26.69
C SER A 122 -10.46 -1.94 -26.84
N THR A 123 -10.28 -2.46 -28.04
CA THR A 123 -9.27 -3.46 -28.42
C THR A 123 -7.82 -2.99 -28.20
N ASP A 124 -7.60 -1.73 -27.84
CA ASP A 124 -6.25 -1.16 -27.67
C ASP A 124 -5.51 -1.66 -26.42
N ARG A 125 -6.20 -2.11 -25.37
CA ARG A 125 -5.53 -2.49 -24.10
C ARG A 125 -5.10 -3.95 -24.02
N LEU A 126 -5.67 -4.85 -24.83
CA LEU A 126 -5.32 -6.27 -24.83
C LEU A 126 -4.04 -6.59 -25.62
N LEU A 127 -3.52 -5.64 -26.41
CA LEU A 127 -2.32 -5.84 -27.24
C LEU A 127 -1.00 -5.38 -26.59
N GLN A 128 -1.04 -4.75 -25.41
CA GLN A 128 0.18 -4.26 -24.73
C GLN A 128 0.67 -5.17 -23.57
N SER A 129 -0.05 -6.25 -23.25
CA SER A 129 0.31 -7.15 -22.14
C SER A 129 1.01 -8.45 -22.57
N SER A 130 1.68 -8.48 -23.72
CA SER A 130 2.65 -9.54 -24.06
C SER A 130 3.79 -8.94 -24.88
N PRO A 131 5.06 -9.17 -24.50
CA PRO A 131 5.58 -10.54 -24.45
C PRO A 131 6.40 -10.90 -23.21
N ILE A 132 6.26 -12.16 -22.81
CA ILE A 132 7.31 -12.94 -22.16
C ILE A 132 8.57 -12.83 -23.03
N ARG A 133 9.66 -12.30 -22.47
CA ARG A 133 11.01 -12.45 -23.04
C ARG A 133 11.79 -13.36 -22.10
N ASN A 134 12.32 -14.45 -22.68
CA ASN A 134 13.29 -15.37 -22.08
C ASN A 134 14.50 -14.63 -21.51
#